data_AF-A0A519RST2-F1
#
_entry.id   AF-A0A519RST2-F1
#
_cell.length_a   1.000
_cell.length_b   1.000
_cell.length_c   1.000
_cell.angle_alpha   90.00
_cell.angle_beta   90.00
_cell.angle_gamma   90.00
#
_symmetry.space_group_name_H-M   'P 1'
#
loop_
_entity.id
_entity.type
_entity.pdbx_description
1 polymer ?
#
loop_
_entity_poly.entity_id
_entity_poly.type
_entity_poly.pdbx_seq_one_letter_code
_entity_poly.pdbx_strand_id
1 'polypeptide(L)'
;MRSASSGETVSIEGRITKLGMTTFQYGTHSITYGGKPYALRSSSLNLDTYVDRQVTLRGTKVEGYPLEGGPELIEVSEVVMK
;
A
#
# COMPACT_ATOMS: atom_id res chain seq x y z
N MET A 1 21.73 -18.24 5.44
CA MET A 1 21.49 -16.92 4.80
C MET A 1 19.99 -16.68 4.87
N ARG A 2 19.54 -15.59 5.51
CA ARG A 2 18.14 -15.31 5.86
C ARG A 2 17.23 -15.39 4.63
N SER A 3 16.29 -16.34 4.62
CA SER A 3 15.22 -16.38 3.62
C SER A 3 14.45 -15.08 3.68
N ALA A 4 14.46 -14.33 2.57
CA ALA A 4 13.65 -13.15 2.38
C ALA A 4 12.19 -13.51 2.67
N SER A 5 11.54 -12.67 3.47
CA SER A 5 10.12 -12.77 3.80
C SER A 5 9.32 -13.02 2.51
N SER A 6 8.62 -14.15 2.44
CA SER A 6 7.94 -14.64 1.24
C SER A 6 6.62 -13.90 1.00
N GLY A 7 6.65 -12.57 1.00
CA GLY A 7 5.51 -11.77 0.60
C GLY A 7 5.43 -11.64 -0.92
N GLU A 8 4.23 -11.75 -1.48
CA GLU A 8 4.00 -11.54 -2.91
C GLU A 8 4.29 -10.07 -3.27
N THR A 9 5.28 -9.85 -4.14
CA THR A 9 5.56 -8.51 -4.65
C THR A 9 4.52 -8.12 -5.69
N VAL A 10 3.91 -6.95 -5.52
CA VAL A 10 2.90 -6.42 -6.43
C VAL A 10 3.27 -5.01 -6.90
N SER A 11 2.87 -4.73 -8.13
CA SER A 11 2.95 -3.40 -8.73
C SER A 11 1.53 -2.87 -8.92
N ILE A 12 1.24 -1.70 -8.37
CA ILE A 12 -0.09 -1.10 -8.40
C ILE A 12 0.03 0.31 -8.95
N GLU A 13 -0.76 0.63 -9.96
CA GLU A 13 -0.92 2.00 -10.46
C GLU A 13 -2.25 2.60 -10.02
N GLY A 14 -2.23 3.88 -9.70
CA GLY A 14 -3.44 4.55 -9.23
C GLY A 14 -3.13 5.85 -8.52
N ARG A 15 -4.17 6.40 -7.90
CA ARG A 15 -4.07 7.63 -7.13
C ARG A 15 -3.87 7.31 -5.65
N ILE A 16 -2.81 7.83 -5.05
CA ILE A 16 -2.63 7.72 -3.60
C ILE A 16 -3.58 8.70 -2.92
N THR A 17 -4.29 8.20 -1.92
CA THR A 17 -5.18 8.96 -1.05
C THR A 17 -4.76 8.76 0.39
N LYS A 18 -4.91 9.78 1.23
CA LYS A 18 -4.59 9.68 2.65
C LYS A 18 -5.66 8.87 3.36
N LEU A 19 -5.29 7.86 4.15
CA LEU A 19 -6.26 7.16 4.98
C LEU A 19 -6.71 8.10 6.10
N GLY A 20 -8.02 8.34 6.14
CA GLY A 20 -8.67 9.08 7.21
C GLY A 20 -9.05 8.17 8.38
N MET A 21 -10.20 8.43 8.99
CA MET A 21 -10.78 7.56 10.00
C MET A 21 -11.24 6.25 9.35
N THR A 22 -10.51 5.17 9.58
CA THR A 22 -10.81 3.83 9.05
C THR A 22 -11.23 2.88 10.16
N THR A 23 -12.09 1.92 9.83
CA THR A 23 -12.47 0.83 10.74
C THR A 23 -11.30 -0.10 11.02
N PHE A 24 -10.44 -0.28 10.02
CA PHE A 24 -9.20 -1.02 10.13
C PHE A 24 -8.09 -0.11 10.69
N GLN A 25 -7.38 -0.59 11.72
CA GLN A 25 -6.33 0.18 12.42
C GLN A 25 -4.94 -0.02 11.78
N TYR A 26 -4.86 -0.11 10.44
CA TYR A 26 -3.61 -0.33 9.72
C TYR A 26 -3.54 0.45 8.41
N GLY A 27 -2.31 0.65 7.92
CA GLY A 27 -2.02 1.49 6.77
C GLY A 27 -2.03 2.98 7.13
N THR A 28 -1.36 3.79 6.31
CA THR A 28 -1.35 5.25 6.42
C THR A 28 -1.99 5.92 5.20
N HIS A 29 -1.97 5.23 4.05
CA HIS A 29 -2.51 5.71 2.79
C HIS A 29 -3.27 4.59 2.08
N SER A 30 -4.03 4.93 1.04
CA SER A 30 -4.79 3.97 0.24
C SER A 30 -4.61 4.26 -1.24
N ILE A 31 -4.63 3.20 -2.04
CA ILE A 31 -4.68 3.28 -3.50
C ILE A 31 -5.80 2.38 -4.01
N THR A 32 -6.48 2.80 -5.07
CA THR A 32 -7.50 1.97 -5.71
C THR A 32 -6.97 1.42 -7.02
N TYR A 33 -7.06 0.10 -7.19
CA TYR A 33 -6.62 -0.60 -8.39
C TYR A 33 -7.59 -1.71 -8.76
N GLY A 34 -7.97 -1.79 -10.04
CA GLY A 34 -8.96 -2.77 -10.51
C GLY A 34 -10.31 -2.69 -9.78
N GLY A 35 -10.69 -1.50 -9.31
CA GLY A 35 -11.93 -1.29 -8.54
C GLY A 35 -11.87 -1.71 -7.07
N LYS A 36 -10.69 -2.10 -6.56
CA LYS A 36 -10.50 -2.49 -5.16
C LYS A 36 -9.55 -1.54 -4.43
N PRO A 37 -9.85 -1.14 -3.17
CA PRO A 37 -8.93 -0.37 -2.35
C PRO A 37 -7.85 -1.27 -1.74
N TYR A 38 -6.65 -0.72 -1.63
CA TYR A 38 -5.47 -1.32 -1.01
C TYR A 38 -4.93 -0.36 0.04
N ALA A 39 -4.70 -0.83 1.26
CA ALA A 39 -4.00 -0.06 2.27
C ALA A 39 -2.51 -0.07 1.99
N LEU A 40 -1.88 1.07 2.19
CA LEU A 40 -0.47 1.31 1.95
C LEU A 40 0.19 1.69 3.27
N ARG A 41 1.37 1.12 3.49
CA ARG A 41 2.28 1.55 4.53
C ARG A 41 3.67 1.61 3.93
N SER A 42 4.46 2.60 4.31
CA SER A 42 5.90 2.57 4.07
C SER A 42 6.61 3.00 5.35
N SER A 43 7.74 2.33 5.63
CA SER A 43 8.63 2.70 6.73
C SER A 43 9.80 3.57 6.25
N SER A 44 10.11 3.56 4.94
CA SER A 44 11.25 4.27 4.35
C SER A 44 10.85 5.45 3.47
N LEU A 45 9.62 5.48 2.97
CA LEU A 45 9.13 6.51 2.04
C LEU A 45 8.01 7.34 2.67
N ASN A 46 8.03 8.64 2.41
CA ASN A 46 6.94 9.54 2.79
C ASN A 46 5.85 9.51 1.72
N LEU A 47 4.81 8.70 1.93
CA LEU A 47 3.70 8.57 0.97
C LEU A 47 2.86 9.85 0.84
N ASP A 48 2.91 10.75 1.83
CA ASP A 48 2.15 12.01 1.86
C ASP A 48 2.51 12.92 0.66
N THR A 49 3.76 12.87 0.18
CA THR A 49 4.23 13.66 -0.98
C THR A 49 3.60 13.24 -2.30
N TYR A 50 2.98 12.06 -2.33
CA TYR A 50 2.32 11.48 -3.50
C TYR A 50 0.79 11.49 -3.36
N VAL A 51 0.23 12.02 -2.27
CA VAL A 51 -1.23 12.16 -2.10
C VAL A 51 -1.81 12.99 -3.24
N ASP A 52 -2.98 12.56 -3.73
CA ASP A 52 -3.68 13.13 -4.86
C ASP A 52 -2.93 13.06 -6.20
N ARG A 53 -1.78 12.38 -6.27
CA ARG A 53 -1.00 12.15 -7.49
C ARG A 53 -1.26 10.77 -8.06
N GLN A 54 -1.19 10.67 -9.39
CA GLN A 54 -1.17 9.38 -10.09
C GLN A 54 0.25 8.84 -10.09
N VAL A 55 0.43 7.66 -9.51
CA VAL A 55 1.74 7.04 -9.34
C VAL A 55 1.64 5.54 -9.61
N THR A 56 2.79 4.94 -9.89
CA THR A 56 2.97 3.50 -9.88
C THR A 56 3.82 3.16 -8.67
N LEU A 57 3.24 2.41 -7.73
CA LEU A 57 3.95 1.94 -6.56
C LEU A 57 4.27 0.46 -6.69
N ARG A 58 5.38 0.07 -6.06
CA ARG A 58 5.83 -1.31 -5.95
C ARG A 58 6.04 -1.63 -4.50
N GLY A 59 5.48 -2.76 -4.08
CA GLY A 59 5.53 -3.17 -2.70
C GLY A 59 5.25 -4.64 -2.55
N THR A 60 5.23 -5.08 -1.31
CA THR A 60 5.03 -6.48 -0.95
C THR A 60 3.76 -6.60 -0.13
N LYS A 61 2.90 -7.57 -0.48
CA LYS A 61 1.73 -7.90 0.34
C LYS A 61 2.18 -8.36 1.71
N VAL A 62 1.62 -7.76 2.74
CA VAL A 62 1.89 -8.12 4.13
C VAL A 62 0.98 -9.30 4.49
N GLU A 63 1.59 -10.44 4.79
CA GLU A 63 0.86 -11.62 5.23
C GLU A 63 0.08 -11.34 6.53
N GLY A 64 -1.10 -11.95 6.67
CA GLY A 64 -2.01 -11.70 7.80
C GLY A 64 -2.98 -10.53 7.60
N TYR A 65 -2.96 -9.88 6.44
CA TYR A 65 -3.94 -8.87 6.04
C TYR A 65 -4.74 -9.33 4.81
N PRO A 66 -6.00 -8.88 4.67
CA PRO A 66 -6.70 -7.91 5.53
C PRO A 66 -7.18 -8.48 6.87
N LEU A 67 -7.16 -7.63 7.91
CA LEU A 67 -7.88 -7.90 9.17
C LEU A 67 -9.31 -7.35 9.09
N GLU A 68 -10.27 -8.10 9.65
CA GLU A 68 -11.66 -7.65 9.87
C GLU A 68 -12.35 -7.06 8.63
N GLY A 69 -12.11 -7.64 7.45
CA GLY A 69 -12.74 -7.21 6.20
C GLY A 69 -12.22 -5.89 5.62
N GLY A 70 -11.09 -5.38 6.11
CA GLY A 70 -10.41 -4.23 5.50
C GLY A 70 -9.73 -4.57 4.15
N PRO A 71 -8.99 -3.61 3.57
CA PRO A 71 -8.26 -3.81 2.32
C PRO A 71 -6.92 -4.55 2.53
N GLU A 72 -6.41 -5.18 1.48
CA GLU A 72 -5.07 -5.79 1.52
C GLU A 72 -4.01 -4.73 1.87
N LEU A 73 -3.07 -5.08 2.76
CA LEU A 73 -1.99 -4.19 3.16
C LEU A 73 -0.75 -4.43 2.31
N ILE A 74 -0.25 -3.38 1.67
CA ILE A 74 0.99 -3.38 0.89
C ILE A 74 2.04 -2.57 1.63
N GLU A 75 3.18 -3.21 1.89
CA GLU A 75 4.40 -2.53 2.33
C GLU A 75 5.10 -1.97 1.09
N VAL A 76 5.02 -0.64 0.94
CA VAL A 76 5.54 0.08 -0.22
C VAL A 76 7.02 0.30 -0.06
N SER A 77 7.77 -0.23 -1.03
CA SER A 77 9.23 -0.15 -1.09
C SER A 77 9.70 0.88 -2.13
N GLU A 78 8.87 1.15 -3.15
CA GLU A 78 9.20 2.07 -4.24
C GLU A 78 7.94 2.78 -4.77
N VAL A 79 8.07 4.06 -5.11
CA VAL A 79 7.00 4.86 -5.74
C VAL A 79 7.60 5.64 -6.91
N VAL A 80 6.98 5.50 -8.08
CA VAL A 80 7.35 6.20 -9.31
C VAL A 80 6.21 7.09 -9.73
N MET A 81 6.48 8.39 -9.89
CA MET A 81 5.51 9.35 -10.42
C MET A 81 5.34 9.12 -11.92
N LYS A 82 4.10 9.23 -12.41
CA LYS A 82 3.76 9.15 -13.83
C LYS A 82 3.63 10.54 -14.44
#